data_AF-A0A4V1Q2M0-F1
#
_entry.id   AF-A0A4V1Q2M0-F1
#
_cell.length_a   1.000
_cell.length_b   1.000
_cell.length_c   1.000
_cell.angle_alpha   90.00
_cell.angle_beta   90.00
_cell.angle_gamma   90.00
#
_symmetry.space_group_name_H-M   'P 1'
#
loop_
_entity.id
_entity.type
_entity.pdbx_description
1 polymer ?
#
loop_
_entity_poly.entity_id
_entity_poly.type
_entity_poly.pdbx_seq_one_letter_code
_entity_poly.pdbx_strand_id
1 'polypeptide(L)'
;MWSTEDNTHQQTMQHEDQITTLIVEPFKHLGHIGSETSAFPYAILIDGLDECRGEDCQAELLTAIKKCLLDDLLPFRIFIASRPEWAIRTALEPGGHLNQVAYHIQLSDKYDASGDMCQYLRRRFEDIGLRIGNSQWFTQNDIETLVRAASGQLIYVATVFNCISERRAAPTERLKIVLSWTPHAGQVAKPFEALDRLYTNILLAAKSAYEAVDTHLGRDFLLLFRAHHIGITGFRFNPGPTMISPSADILSALLCLEATAEEVLVSDLRSLVAFETDERGDLCLRLYHKSFSDFLEEESRAKDLFVSQSRVYAHLAKCCMQLIVECPLEFDSPLSTKWKELPLPRPHRRALREAIEDLPFFLLESPTIDHEVDYFTQEDGWLKLDKLLPPLYPVGLLHMIWIGWIGNLRRFSGKLKFQNPEAAAVISEFVHKWECDNTARRDQLRRP
;
A
#
# COMPACT_ATOMS: atom_id res chain seq x y z
N MET A 1 -26.47 -1.25 -22.15
CA MET A 1 -27.41 -1.27 -21.00
C MET A 1 -27.01 -2.47 -20.15
N TRP A 2 -25.94 -2.31 -19.37
CA TRP A 2 -25.43 -3.32 -18.45
C TRP A 2 -25.87 -2.82 -17.07
N SER A 3 -26.74 -3.58 -16.40
CA SER A 3 -27.21 -3.23 -15.07
C SER A 3 -26.05 -3.38 -14.09
N THR A 4 -25.80 -2.32 -13.32
CA THR A 4 -24.84 -2.27 -12.21
C THR A 4 -25.36 -2.93 -10.93
N GLU A 5 -26.46 -3.70 -11.00
CA GLU A 5 -27.08 -4.34 -9.83
C GLU A 5 -26.46 -5.71 -9.44
N ASP A 6 -25.68 -6.36 -10.31
CA ASP A 6 -25.11 -7.69 -10.02
C ASP A 6 -23.79 -7.67 -9.22
N ASN A 7 -23.19 -6.50 -8.99
CA ASN A 7 -21.88 -6.41 -8.33
C ASN A 7 -21.95 -6.62 -6.80
N THR A 8 -23.16 -6.65 -6.23
CA THR A 8 -23.39 -6.89 -4.79
C THR A 8 -23.56 -8.37 -4.42
N HIS A 9 -23.72 -9.28 -5.39
CA HIS A 9 -23.87 -10.72 -5.13
C HIS A 9 -22.54 -11.51 -5.14
N GLN A 10 -21.43 -10.90 -5.53
CA GLN A 10 -20.11 -11.56 -5.54
C GLN A 10 -19.48 -11.74 -4.14
N GLN A 11 -20.08 -11.18 -3.08
CA GLN A 11 -19.46 -11.09 -1.75
C GLN A 11 -19.72 -12.28 -0.79
N THR A 12 -20.29 -13.38 -1.27
CA THR A 12 -20.46 -14.64 -0.50
C THR A 12 -20.39 -15.90 -1.36
N MET A 13 -19.76 -15.83 -2.53
CA MET A 13 -19.59 -17.00 -3.41
C MET A 13 -18.28 -17.72 -3.06
N GLN A 14 -18.32 -19.05 -2.96
CA GLN A 14 -17.11 -19.85 -2.79
C GLN A 14 -16.20 -19.69 -4.01
N HIS A 15 -14.88 -19.91 -3.86
CA HIS A 15 -13.95 -19.75 -4.98
C HIS A 15 -14.35 -20.61 -6.20
N GLU A 16 -14.95 -21.77 -5.96
CA GLU A 16 -15.51 -22.65 -7.00
C GLU A 16 -16.59 -21.96 -7.83
N ASP A 17 -17.53 -21.28 -7.16
CA ASP A 17 -18.63 -20.58 -7.83
C ASP A 17 -18.11 -19.40 -8.67
N GLN A 18 -17.12 -18.68 -8.15
CA GLN A 18 -16.50 -17.54 -8.85
C GLN A 18 -15.77 -18.02 -10.11
N ILE A 19 -14.92 -19.04 -10.00
CA ILE A 19 -14.21 -19.61 -11.16
C ILE A 19 -15.22 -20.15 -12.18
N THR A 20 -16.26 -20.82 -11.71
CA THR A 20 -17.29 -21.38 -12.58
C THR A 20 -18.01 -20.30 -13.37
N THR A 21 -18.51 -19.28 -12.68
CA THR A 21 -19.30 -18.18 -13.28
C THR A 21 -18.46 -17.29 -14.20
N LEU A 22 -17.22 -16.98 -13.78
CA LEU A 22 -16.40 -15.97 -14.46
C LEU A 22 -15.48 -16.54 -15.53
N ILE A 23 -15.14 -17.84 -15.46
CA ILE A 23 -14.16 -18.47 -16.36
C ILE A 23 -14.79 -19.66 -17.09
N VAL A 24 -15.29 -20.65 -16.36
CA VAL A 24 -15.72 -21.94 -16.95
C VAL A 24 -16.94 -21.78 -17.85
N GLU A 25 -18.02 -21.17 -17.34
CA GLU A 25 -19.26 -21.01 -18.09
C GLU A 25 -19.07 -20.13 -19.34
N PRO A 26 -18.40 -18.97 -19.29
CA PRO A 26 -18.09 -18.19 -20.49
C PRO A 26 -17.29 -19.00 -21.52
N PHE A 27 -16.32 -19.80 -21.08
CA PHE A 27 -15.51 -20.61 -22.01
C PHE A 27 -16.32 -21.74 -22.65
N LYS A 28 -17.17 -22.43 -21.88
CA LYS A 28 -18.10 -23.45 -22.39
C LYS A 28 -19.06 -22.85 -23.42
N HIS A 29 -19.62 -21.66 -23.15
CA HIS A 29 -20.49 -20.95 -24.10
C HIS A 29 -19.77 -20.63 -25.42
N LEU A 30 -18.51 -20.18 -25.37
CA LEU A 30 -17.72 -19.91 -26.58
C LEU A 30 -17.49 -21.18 -27.42
N GLY A 31 -17.25 -22.32 -26.77
CA GLY A 31 -17.14 -23.61 -27.45
C GLY A 31 -18.43 -24.05 -28.15
N HIS A 32 -19.59 -23.77 -27.55
CA HIS A 32 -20.90 -24.10 -28.15
C HIS A 32 -21.26 -23.26 -29.38
N ILE A 33 -20.74 -22.04 -29.50
CA ILE A 33 -21.01 -21.14 -30.64
C ILE A 33 -20.11 -21.46 -31.85
N GLY A 34 -19.24 -22.47 -31.75
CA GLY A 34 -18.41 -22.95 -32.86
C GLY A 34 -17.16 -22.09 -33.13
N SER A 35 -16.76 -21.25 -32.18
CA SER A 35 -15.49 -20.52 -32.25
C SER A 35 -14.31 -21.48 -32.21
N GLU A 36 -13.29 -21.25 -33.04
CA GLU A 36 -12.02 -21.99 -32.98
C GLU A 36 -11.33 -21.75 -31.63
N THR A 37 -11.48 -22.71 -30.71
CA THR A 37 -10.95 -22.60 -29.36
C THR A 37 -9.42 -22.66 -29.29
N SER A 38 -8.77 -23.10 -30.37
CA SER A 38 -7.31 -23.16 -30.53
C SER A 38 -6.63 -21.79 -30.57
N ALA A 39 -7.37 -20.71 -30.83
CA ALA A 39 -6.84 -19.35 -30.85
C ALA A 39 -6.88 -18.65 -29.48
N PHE A 40 -7.55 -19.23 -28.47
CA PHE A 40 -7.68 -18.60 -27.16
C PHE A 40 -6.40 -18.72 -26.32
N PRO A 41 -6.07 -17.69 -25.51
CA PRO A 41 -5.04 -17.83 -24.50
C PRO A 41 -5.48 -18.92 -23.51
N TYR A 42 -4.72 -20.01 -23.48
CA TYR A 42 -4.99 -21.15 -22.63
C TYR A 42 -4.09 -21.18 -21.39
N ALA A 43 -3.12 -20.26 -21.26
CA ALA A 43 -2.26 -20.20 -20.09
C ALA A 43 -2.84 -19.27 -19.01
N ILE A 44 -2.96 -19.77 -17.78
CA ILE A 44 -3.31 -18.98 -16.60
C ILE A 44 -2.09 -18.95 -15.70
N LEU A 45 -1.59 -17.73 -15.40
CA LEU A 45 -0.45 -17.52 -14.53
C LEU A 45 -0.94 -16.90 -13.22
N ILE A 46 -0.69 -17.61 -12.11
CA ILE A 46 -1.05 -17.18 -10.76
C ILE A 46 0.26 -16.96 -10.02
N ASP A 47 0.57 -15.70 -9.73
CA ASP A 47 1.78 -15.29 -9.00
C ASP A 47 1.42 -14.90 -7.57
N GLY A 48 2.12 -15.49 -6.59
CA GLY A 48 1.93 -15.22 -5.16
C GLY A 48 0.66 -15.85 -4.57
N LEU A 49 0.37 -17.13 -4.83
CA LEU A 49 -0.82 -17.80 -4.27
C LEU A 49 -0.85 -17.77 -2.73
N ASP A 50 0.32 -17.83 -2.09
CA ASP A 50 0.49 -17.73 -0.65
C ASP A 50 0.01 -16.40 -0.05
N GLU A 51 -0.23 -15.40 -0.88
CA GLU A 51 -0.77 -14.10 -0.47
C GLU A 51 -2.28 -14.09 -0.23
N CYS A 52 -2.95 -15.24 -0.43
CA CYS A 52 -4.32 -15.42 -0.01
C CYS A 52 -4.46 -15.29 1.51
N ARG A 53 -5.65 -14.90 1.97
CA ARG A 53 -5.93 -14.60 3.39
C ARG A 53 -5.99 -15.88 4.24
N GLY A 54 -4.84 -16.46 4.53
CA GLY A 54 -4.68 -17.65 5.36
C GLY A 54 -4.77 -18.96 4.58
N GLU A 55 -4.37 -20.04 5.26
CA GLU A 55 -4.20 -21.37 4.68
C GLU A 55 -5.51 -21.96 4.13
N ASP A 56 -6.65 -21.69 4.78
CA ASP A 56 -7.96 -22.16 4.32
C ASP A 56 -8.33 -21.58 2.95
N CYS A 57 -8.09 -20.28 2.73
CA CYS A 57 -8.33 -19.64 1.43
C CYS A 57 -7.41 -20.20 0.35
N GLN A 58 -6.15 -20.47 0.68
CA GLN A 58 -5.20 -21.10 -0.24
C GLN A 58 -5.67 -22.52 -0.63
N ALA A 59 -6.06 -23.33 0.36
CA ALA A 59 -6.54 -24.69 0.14
C ALA A 59 -7.84 -24.73 -0.68
N GLU A 60 -8.77 -23.82 -0.40
CA GLU A 60 -10.02 -23.66 -1.15
C GLU A 60 -9.73 -23.28 -2.60
N LEU A 61 -8.84 -22.32 -2.84
CA LEU A 61 -8.47 -21.90 -4.19
C LEU A 61 -7.80 -23.03 -4.98
N LEU A 62 -6.86 -23.76 -4.38
CA LEU A 62 -6.21 -24.91 -5.04
C LEU A 62 -7.23 -26.01 -5.40
N THR A 63 -8.19 -26.26 -4.51
CA THR A 63 -9.27 -27.22 -4.72
C THR A 63 -10.18 -26.77 -5.87
N ALA A 64 -10.55 -25.48 -5.89
CA ALA A 64 -11.38 -24.90 -6.93
C ALA A 64 -10.69 -24.92 -8.30
N ILE A 65 -9.39 -24.58 -8.35
CA ILE A 65 -8.58 -24.69 -9.57
C ILE A 65 -8.60 -26.12 -10.10
N LYS A 66 -8.39 -27.11 -9.24
CA LYS A 66 -8.42 -28.52 -9.66
C LYS A 66 -9.79 -28.88 -10.26
N LYS A 67 -10.86 -28.69 -9.49
CA LYS A 67 -12.20 -29.13 -9.88
C LYS A 67 -12.73 -28.40 -11.12
N CYS A 68 -12.57 -27.07 -11.14
CA CYS A 68 -13.21 -26.25 -12.16
C CYS A 68 -12.38 -26.16 -13.45
N LEU A 69 -11.05 -26.25 -13.36
CA LEU A 69 -10.16 -25.97 -14.50
C LEU A 69 -9.33 -27.17 -14.98
N LEU A 70 -9.11 -28.18 -14.14
CA LEU A 70 -8.28 -29.34 -14.48
C LEU A 70 -9.06 -30.65 -14.62
N ASP A 71 -10.11 -30.85 -13.82
CA ASP A 71 -10.94 -32.06 -13.89
C ASP A 71 -11.87 -32.04 -15.13
N ASP A 72 -12.29 -30.85 -15.56
CA ASP A 72 -12.95 -30.65 -16.86
C ASP A 72 -11.89 -30.60 -17.99
N LEU A 73 -12.22 -31.13 -19.18
CA LEU A 73 -11.35 -31.13 -20.38
C LEU A 73 -11.19 -29.74 -21.03
N LEU A 74 -11.10 -28.69 -20.22
CA LEU A 74 -10.80 -27.34 -20.65
C LEU A 74 -9.34 -27.26 -21.10
N PRO A 75 -9.01 -26.39 -22.08
CA PRO A 75 -7.66 -26.37 -22.66
C PRO A 75 -6.62 -25.69 -21.76
N PHE A 76 -6.98 -25.32 -20.52
CA PHE A 76 -6.15 -24.46 -19.69
C PHE A 76 -4.87 -25.15 -19.20
N ARG A 77 -3.76 -24.40 -19.20
CA ARG A 77 -2.50 -24.74 -18.54
C ARG A 77 -2.25 -23.73 -17.45
N ILE A 78 -2.13 -24.21 -16.22
CA ILE A 78 -2.05 -23.36 -15.04
C ILE A 78 -0.62 -23.38 -14.51
N PHE A 79 -0.05 -22.18 -14.35
CA PHE A 79 1.25 -21.97 -13.75
C PHE A 79 1.04 -21.23 -12.43
N ILE A 80 1.54 -21.81 -11.35
CA ILE A 80 1.44 -21.23 -10.01
C ILE A 80 2.85 -20.98 -9.49
N ALA A 81 3.13 -19.74 -9.13
CA ALA A 81 4.32 -19.35 -8.39
C ALA A 81 3.92 -18.99 -6.97
N SER A 82 4.57 -19.59 -5.97
CA SER A 82 4.21 -19.39 -4.57
C SER A 82 5.32 -19.84 -3.62
N ARG A 83 5.36 -19.29 -2.41
CA ARG A 83 6.11 -19.85 -1.27
C ARG A 83 5.54 -21.23 -0.87
N PRO A 84 6.35 -22.14 -0.33
CA PRO A 84 5.90 -23.49 0.03
C PRO A 84 5.15 -23.50 1.38
N GLU A 85 4.06 -22.74 1.48
CA GLU A 85 3.18 -22.73 2.66
C GLU A 85 2.46 -24.06 2.84
N TRP A 86 1.92 -24.31 4.05
CA TRP A 86 1.45 -25.63 4.45
C TRP A 86 0.37 -26.18 3.51
N ALA A 87 -0.66 -25.38 3.20
CA ALA A 87 -1.73 -25.78 2.28
C ALA A 87 -1.22 -26.21 0.90
N ILE A 88 -0.23 -25.48 0.37
CA ILE A 88 0.37 -25.72 -0.94
C ILE A 88 1.21 -26.99 -0.91
N ARG A 89 2.03 -27.16 0.13
CA ARG A 89 2.83 -28.37 0.34
C ARG A 89 1.95 -29.60 0.44
N THR A 90 0.92 -29.57 1.28
CA THR A 90 0.01 -30.69 1.47
C THR A 90 -0.78 -31.03 0.20
N ALA A 91 -1.11 -30.04 -0.64
CA ALA A 91 -1.73 -30.30 -1.93
C ALA A 91 -0.81 -31.05 -2.91
N LEU A 92 0.51 -30.81 -2.85
CA LEU A 92 1.51 -31.37 -3.78
C LEU A 92 2.18 -32.65 -3.27
N GLU A 93 2.29 -32.86 -1.95
CA GLU A 93 2.89 -34.03 -1.32
C GLU A 93 2.12 -35.33 -1.65
N PRO A 94 2.73 -36.53 -1.50
CA PRO A 94 2.05 -37.80 -1.76
C PRO A 94 0.73 -37.92 -0.98
N GLY A 95 -0.37 -38.17 -1.70
CA GLY A 95 -1.73 -38.20 -1.16
C GLY A 95 -2.49 -36.87 -1.24
N GLY A 96 -1.81 -35.77 -1.61
CA GLY A 96 -2.40 -34.48 -1.91
C GLY A 96 -3.18 -34.48 -3.23
N HIS A 97 -4.17 -33.59 -3.36
CA HIS A 97 -5.06 -33.56 -4.51
C HIS A 97 -4.39 -33.06 -5.81
N LEU A 98 -3.25 -32.36 -5.73
CA LEU A 98 -2.45 -31.94 -6.89
C LEU A 98 -1.24 -32.86 -7.13
N ASN A 99 -1.03 -33.86 -6.28
CA ASN A 99 0.04 -34.83 -6.46
C ASN A 99 -0.15 -35.57 -7.80
N GLN A 100 0.91 -35.71 -8.58
CA GLN A 100 0.93 -36.32 -9.94
C GLN A 100 0.17 -35.53 -11.02
N VAL A 101 -0.71 -34.60 -10.66
CA VAL A 101 -1.39 -33.69 -11.60
C VAL A 101 -0.49 -32.50 -11.93
N ALA A 102 0.19 -31.96 -10.92
CA ALA A 102 1.07 -30.80 -11.08
C ALA A 102 2.53 -31.22 -11.32
N TYR A 103 3.20 -30.49 -12.23
CA TYR A 103 4.65 -30.52 -12.34
C TYR A 103 5.25 -29.49 -11.38
N HIS A 104 5.94 -29.97 -10.33
CA HIS A 104 6.47 -29.11 -9.27
C HIS A 104 7.97 -28.86 -9.44
N ILE A 105 8.35 -27.57 -9.55
CA ILE A 105 9.74 -27.10 -9.56
C ILE A 105 10.04 -26.45 -8.20
N GLN A 106 10.89 -27.07 -7.40
CA GLN A 106 11.26 -26.56 -6.07
C GLN A 106 12.49 -25.66 -6.16
N LEU A 107 12.32 -24.37 -5.85
CA LEU A 107 13.39 -23.35 -5.96
C LEU A 107 14.06 -22.98 -4.62
N SER A 108 13.49 -23.35 -3.46
CA SER A 108 13.99 -22.89 -2.14
C SER A 108 14.95 -23.86 -1.46
N ASP A 109 14.59 -25.15 -1.35
CA ASP A 109 15.27 -26.03 -0.39
C ASP A 109 16.35 -26.92 -1.02
N LYS A 110 16.32 -27.07 -2.35
CA LYS A 110 17.19 -27.99 -3.10
C LYS A 110 18.04 -27.29 -4.16
N TYR A 111 17.83 -26.00 -4.37
CA TYR A 111 18.51 -25.23 -5.40
C TYR A 111 19.52 -24.27 -4.76
N ASP A 112 20.78 -24.37 -5.15
CA ASP A 112 21.81 -23.40 -4.76
C ASP A 112 21.87 -22.26 -5.78
N ALA A 113 21.26 -21.12 -5.44
CA ALA A 113 21.26 -19.92 -6.26
C ALA A 113 22.60 -19.15 -6.26
N SER A 114 23.62 -19.62 -5.53
CA SER A 114 24.91 -18.92 -5.40
C SER A 114 25.61 -18.71 -6.74
N GLY A 115 25.54 -19.71 -7.63
CA GLY A 115 26.10 -19.61 -8.98
C GLY A 115 25.44 -18.50 -9.82
N ASP A 116 24.12 -18.43 -9.79
CA ASP A 116 23.33 -17.41 -10.50
C ASP A 116 23.62 -16.01 -9.94
N MET A 117 23.67 -15.86 -8.62
CA MET A 117 23.97 -14.59 -7.97
C MET A 117 25.40 -14.10 -8.30
N CYS A 118 26.38 -15.01 -8.31
CA CYS A 118 27.75 -14.70 -8.77
C CYS A 118 27.76 -14.19 -10.21
N GLN A 119 27.06 -14.88 -11.11
CA GLN A 119 27.00 -14.49 -12.52
C GLN A 119 26.26 -13.16 -12.71
N TYR A 120 25.16 -12.95 -11.98
CA TYR A 120 24.40 -11.71 -11.98
C TYR A 120 25.28 -10.52 -11.56
N LEU A 121 25.92 -10.60 -10.38
CA LEU A 121 26.75 -9.51 -9.87
C LEU A 121 27.95 -9.25 -10.78
N ARG A 122 28.63 -10.30 -11.26
CA ARG A 122 29.79 -10.14 -12.15
C ARG A 122 29.43 -9.34 -13.40
N ARG A 123 28.40 -9.79 -14.14
CA ARG A 123 27.96 -9.11 -15.37
C ARG A 123 27.60 -7.65 -15.10
N ARG A 124 26.81 -7.42 -14.05
CA ARG A 124 26.38 -6.07 -13.66
C ARG A 124 27.53 -5.17 -13.23
N PHE A 125 28.55 -5.72 -12.56
CA PHE A 125 29.71 -4.95 -12.15
C PHE A 125 30.67 -4.66 -13.31
N GLU A 126 30.79 -5.60 -14.26
CA GLU A 126 31.49 -5.37 -15.52
C GLU A 126 30.85 -4.22 -16.32
N ASP A 127 29.52 -4.17 -16.41
CA ASP A 127 28.79 -3.08 -17.06
C ASP A 127 29.06 -1.71 -16.41
N ILE A 128 29.10 -1.65 -15.08
CA ILE A 128 29.50 -0.42 -14.35
C ILE A 128 30.94 -0.06 -14.68
N GLY A 129 31.86 -1.05 -14.68
CA GLY A 129 33.27 -0.86 -14.97
C GLY A 129 33.51 -0.25 -16.35
N LEU A 130 32.73 -0.66 -17.35
CA LEU A 130 32.72 -0.07 -18.69
C LEU A 130 32.27 1.40 -18.66
N ARG A 131 31.22 1.73 -17.91
CA ARG A 131 30.70 3.10 -17.79
C ARG A 131 31.66 4.06 -17.09
N ILE A 132 32.39 3.58 -16.08
CA ILE A 132 33.33 4.41 -15.30
C ILE A 132 34.78 4.34 -15.83
N GLY A 133 35.05 3.52 -16.85
CA GLY A 133 36.38 3.35 -17.43
C GLY A 133 37.39 2.65 -16.53
N ASN A 134 36.93 1.86 -15.55
CA ASN A 134 37.78 1.11 -14.63
C ASN A 134 37.25 -0.32 -14.49
N SER A 135 37.96 -1.31 -15.05
CA SER A 135 37.56 -2.72 -14.96
C SER A 135 38.01 -3.42 -13.66
N GLN A 136 38.88 -2.78 -12.86
CA GLN A 136 39.46 -3.32 -11.63
C GLN A 136 38.83 -2.72 -10.36
N TRP A 137 37.64 -2.14 -10.48
CA TRP A 137 36.97 -1.44 -9.38
C TRP A 137 36.33 -2.37 -8.33
N PHE A 138 36.22 -3.66 -8.64
CA PHE A 138 35.75 -4.72 -7.75
C PHE A 138 36.68 -5.93 -7.85
N THR A 139 36.65 -6.77 -6.83
CA THR A 139 37.40 -8.03 -6.76
C THR A 139 36.45 -9.23 -6.75
N GLN A 140 37.01 -10.41 -7.04
CA GLN A 140 36.26 -11.66 -6.91
C GLN A 140 35.77 -11.90 -5.47
N ASN A 141 36.57 -11.51 -4.47
CA ASN A 141 36.21 -11.63 -3.06
C ASN A 141 35.02 -10.74 -2.67
N ASP A 142 34.87 -9.57 -3.30
CA ASP A 142 33.71 -8.70 -3.07
C ASP A 142 32.41 -9.39 -3.49
N ILE A 143 32.41 -10.02 -4.68
CA ILE A 143 31.27 -10.80 -5.18
C ILE A 143 30.96 -11.95 -4.23
N GLU A 144 31.96 -12.74 -3.86
CA GLU A 144 31.78 -13.89 -2.96
C GLU A 144 31.25 -13.49 -1.58
N THR A 145 31.69 -12.34 -1.06
CA THR A 145 31.20 -11.78 0.20
C THR A 145 29.72 -11.43 0.10
N LEU A 146 29.32 -10.72 -0.96
CA LEU A 146 27.92 -10.34 -1.20
C LEU A 146 27.02 -11.56 -1.43
N VAL A 147 27.46 -12.55 -2.20
CA VAL A 147 26.72 -13.78 -2.48
C VAL A 147 26.54 -14.61 -1.21
N ARG A 148 27.58 -14.71 -0.38
CA ARG A 148 27.48 -15.38 0.91
C ARG A 148 26.49 -14.68 1.84
N ALA A 149 26.53 -13.34 1.89
CA ALA A 149 25.60 -12.54 2.69
C ALA A 149 24.14 -12.67 2.21
N ALA A 150 23.92 -12.90 0.91
CA ALA A 150 22.59 -13.05 0.34
C ALA A 150 21.84 -14.29 0.85
N SER A 151 22.55 -15.33 1.31
CA SER A 151 21.95 -16.57 1.82
C SER A 151 20.86 -17.13 0.89
N GLY A 152 21.17 -17.20 -0.42
CA GLY A 152 20.24 -17.67 -1.45
C GLY A 152 19.21 -16.65 -1.95
N GLN A 153 19.12 -15.46 -1.36
CA GLN A 153 18.12 -14.45 -1.75
C GLN A 153 18.62 -13.55 -2.86
N LEU A 154 18.15 -13.78 -4.08
CA LEU A 154 18.48 -12.94 -5.24
C LEU A 154 18.11 -11.45 -5.02
N ILE A 155 17.05 -11.18 -4.26
CA ILE A 155 16.64 -9.81 -3.92
C ILE A 155 17.73 -9.04 -3.16
N TYR A 156 18.54 -9.72 -2.35
CA TYR A 156 19.65 -9.09 -1.65
C TYR A 156 20.67 -8.53 -2.65
N VAL A 157 21.17 -9.37 -3.56
CA VAL A 157 22.19 -8.94 -4.54
C VAL A 157 21.63 -7.94 -5.55
N ALA A 158 20.34 -8.03 -5.89
CA ALA A 158 19.67 -7.03 -6.73
C ALA A 158 19.59 -5.66 -6.03
N THR A 159 19.23 -5.64 -4.74
CA THR A 159 19.17 -4.41 -3.94
C THR A 159 20.57 -3.80 -3.78
N VAL A 160 21.58 -4.62 -3.51
CA VAL A 160 22.99 -4.19 -3.46
C VAL A 160 23.41 -3.54 -4.78
N PHE A 161 23.15 -4.21 -5.90
CA PHE A 161 23.47 -3.66 -7.22
C PHE A 161 22.78 -2.31 -7.46
N ASN A 162 21.50 -2.19 -7.11
CA ASN A 162 20.76 -0.93 -7.25
C ASN A 162 21.38 0.18 -6.40
N CYS A 163 21.76 -0.11 -5.16
CA CYS A 163 22.43 0.84 -4.27
C CYS A 163 23.78 1.31 -4.81
N ILE A 164 24.56 0.41 -5.43
CA ILE A 164 25.86 0.75 -6.02
C ILE A 164 25.71 1.53 -7.32
N SER A 165 24.65 1.26 -8.08
CA SER A 165 24.39 1.85 -9.40
C SER A 165 23.77 3.26 -9.35
N GLU A 166 23.48 3.77 -8.16
CA GLU A 166 22.90 5.10 -7.96
C GLU A 166 23.75 6.19 -8.62
N ARG A 167 23.14 6.95 -9.55
CA ARG A 167 23.85 7.87 -10.47
C ARG A 167 24.67 8.97 -9.79
N ARG A 168 24.33 9.34 -8.54
CA ARG A 168 24.93 10.47 -7.83
C ARG A 168 26.14 10.07 -6.97
N ALA A 169 26.46 8.79 -6.86
CA ALA A 169 27.55 8.30 -5.99
C ALA A 169 28.64 7.56 -6.79
N ALA A 170 29.88 7.61 -6.29
CA ALA A 170 30.98 6.85 -6.87
C ALA A 170 30.77 5.35 -6.60
N PRO A 171 30.67 4.48 -7.62
CA PRO A 171 30.38 3.05 -7.42
C PRO A 171 31.37 2.34 -6.51
N THR A 172 32.67 2.70 -6.60
CA THR A 172 33.73 2.16 -5.75
C THR A 172 33.51 2.47 -4.27
N GLU A 173 33.07 3.68 -3.94
CA GLU A 173 32.79 4.06 -2.54
C GLU A 173 31.50 3.40 -2.03
N ARG A 174 30.46 3.33 -2.87
CA ARG A 174 29.22 2.61 -2.52
C ARG A 174 29.45 1.12 -2.30
N LEU A 175 30.31 0.48 -3.10
CA LEU A 175 30.68 -0.91 -2.88
C LEU A 175 31.33 -1.11 -1.50
N LYS A 176 32.28 -0.25 -1.11
CA LYS A 176 32.90 -0.30 0.23
C LYS A 176 31.88 -0.12 1.35
N ILE A 177 30.96 0.84 1.19
CA ILE A 177 29.89 1.10 2.17
C ILE A 177 29.00 -0.14 2.31
N VAL A 178 28.52 -0.70 1.19
CA VAL A 178 27.64 -1.88 1.23
C VAL A 178 28.36 -3.10 1.81
N LEU A 179 29.64 -3.32 1.47
CA LEU A 179 30.43 -4.38 2.06
C LEU A 179 30.57 -4.22 3.59
N SER A 180 30.67 -2.99 4.09
CA SER A 180 30.70 -2.73 5.55
C SER A 180 29.39 -3.11 6.26
N TRP A 181 28.27 -3.15 5.53
CA TRP A 181 26.97 -3.58 6.04
C TRP A 181 26.79 -5.09 6.02
N THR A 182 27.65 -5.83 5.31
CA THR A 182 27.55 -7.29 5.24
C THR A 182 27.92 -7.92 6.60
N PRO A 183 27.23 -9.00 7.02
CA PRO A 183 27.65 -9.78 8.20
C PRO A 183 29.05 -10.38 7.99
N HIS A 184 29.87 -10.38 9.04
CA HIS A 184 31.19 -11.01 8.97
C HIS A 184 31.05 -12.54 8.99
N ALA A 185 31.99 -13.23 8.33
CA ALA A 185 32.00 -14.70 8.27
C ALA A 185 31.99 -15.32 9.67
N GLY A 186 30.96 -16.13 9.96
CA GLY A 186 30.80 -16.85 11.24
C GLY A 186 29.47 -16.59 11.97
N GLN A 187 28.72 -15.55 11.58
CA GLN A 187 27.35 -15.38 12.04
C GLN A 187 26.41 -16.17 11.12
N VAL A 188 25.72 -17.17 11.67
CA VAL A 188 24.57 -17.78 11.00
C VAL A 188 23.48 -16.72 10.99
N ALA A 189 23.43 -15.93 9.90
CA ALA A 189 22.38 -14.94 9.72
C ALA A 189 21.03 -15.67 9.70
N LYS A 190 20.05 -15.19 10.48
CA LYS A 190 18.65 -15.62 10.27
C LYS A 190 18.27 -15.36 8.80
N PRO A 191 17.30 -16.09 8.22
CA PRO A 191 17.00 -16.01 6.78
C PRO A 191 16.86 -14.58 6.24
N PHE A 192 16.32 -13.63 7.01
CA PHE A 192 16.16 -12.23 6.57
C PHE A 192 17.16 -11.25 7.18
N GLU A 193 18.05 -11.65 8.08
CA GLU A 193 18.85 -10.72 8.88
C GLU A 193 19.80 -9.86 8.03
N ALA A 194 20.46 -10.46 7.04
CA ALA A 194 21.32 -9.71 6.13
C ALA A 194 20.52 -8.70 5.28
N LEU A 195 19.33 -9.09 4.82
CA LEU A 195 18.44 -8.26 4.03
C LEU A 195 17.86 -7.11 4.88
N ASP A 196 17.43 -7.40 6.10
CA ASP A 196 16.91 -6.43 7.06
C ASP A 196 18.01 -5.42 7.43
N ARG A 197 19.26 -5.89 7.61
CA ARG A 197 20.41 -5.01 7.83
C ARG A 197 20.68 -4.13 6.61
N LEU A 198 20.54 -4.64 5.40
CA LEU A 198 20.67 -3.84 4.17
C LEU A 198 19.60 -2.75 4.11
N TYR A 199 18.32 -3.10 4.30
CA TYR A 199 17.22 -2.13 4.33
C TYR A 199 17.39 -1.09 5.44
N THR A 200 17.78 -1.52 6.64
CA THR A 200 18.03 -0.64 7.78
C THR A 200 19.08 0.42 7.44
N ASN A 201 20.22 0.01 6.86
CA ASN A 201 21.29 0.96 6.54
C ASN A 201 20.91 1.92 5.41
N ILE A 202 20.18 1.45 4.40
CA ILE A 202 19.68 2.33 3.31
C ILE A 202 18.70 3.37 3.89
N LEU A 203 17.75 2.94 4.74
CA LEU A 203 16.78 3.84 5.37
C LEU A 203 17.45 4.85 6.32
N LEU A 204 18.42 4.43 7.13
CA LEU A 204 19.16 5.33 8.02
C LEU A 204 19.97 6.36 7.24
N ALA A 205 20.59 5.96 6.13
CA ALA A 205 21.29 6.89 5.24
C ALA A 205 20.32 7.91 4.63
N ALA A 206 19.17 7.46 4.13
CA ALA A 206 18.14 8.34 3.56
C ALA A 206 17.54 9.29 4.61
N LYS A 207 17.23 8.79 5.81
CA LYS A 207 16.78 9.59 6.95
C LYS A 207 17.77 10.70 7.28
N SER A 208 19.05 10.33 7.41
CA SER A 208 20.11 11.29 7.75
C SER A 208 20.29 12.36 6.66
N ALA A 209 20.20 11.97 5.38
CA ALA A 209 20.29 12.91 4.26
C ALA A 209 19.08 13.86 4.21
N TYR A 210 17.86 13.33 4.40
CA TYR A 210 16.64 14.11 4.41
C TYR A 210 16.62 15.13 5.57
N GLU A 211 16.88 14.67 6.80
CA GLU A 211 16.85 15.52 8.00
C GLU A 211 17.98 16.57 8.01
N ALA A 212 19.09 16.33 7.30
CA ALA A 212 20.14 17.33 7.12
C ALA A 212 19.70 18.49 6.20
N VAL A 213 18.83 18.23 5.23
CA VAL A 213 18.26 19.25 4.34
C VAL A 213 17.06 19.94 4.99
N ASP A 214 16.25 19.20 5.73
CA ASP A 214 15.00 19.67 6.35
C ASP A 214 15.20 20.32 7.74
N THR A 215 16.26 21.13 7.88
CA THR A 215 16.71 21.68 9.18
C THR A 215 15.75 22.67 9.85
N HIS A 216 14.66 23.06 9.19
CA HIS A 216 13.74 24.10 9.68
C HIS A 216 12.31 23.63 9.99
N LEU A 217 11.87 22.46 9.50
CA LEU A 217 10.47 22.02 9.66
C LEU A 217 10.31 20.86 10.65
N GLY A 218 11.40 20.21 11.05
CA GLY A 218 11.38 19.14 12.06
C GLY A 218 10.51 17.95 11.65
N ARG A 219 10.36 17.69 10.34
CA ARG A 219 9.50 16.61 9.85
C ARG A 219 10.17 15.26 10.09
N ASP A 220 9.38 14.29 10.54
CA ASP A 220 9.84 12.92 10.77
C ASP A 220 9.84 12.15 9.43
N PHE A 221 11.03 11.94 8.87
CA PHE A 221 11.22 11.22 7.62
C PHE A 221 10.54 9.84 7.61
N LEU A 222 10.66 9.09 8.70
CA LEU A 222 10.11 7.73 8.79
C LEU A 222 8.58 7.77 8.78
N LEU A 223 8.00 8.76 9.45
CA LEU A 223 6.55 8.97 9.48
C LEU A 223 6.00 9.32 8.09
N LEU A 224 6.66 10.26 7.38
CA LEU A 224 6.26 10.65 6.02
C LEU A 224 6.38 9.48 5.04
N PHE A 225 7.52 8.78 5.07
CA PHE A 225 7.74 7.63 4.19
C PHE A 225 6.75 6.51 4.49
N ARG A 226 6.48 6.22 5.77
CA ARG A 226 5.49 5.22 6.17
C ARG A 226 4.07 5.61 5.70
N ALA A 227 3.71 6.89 5.73
CA ALA A 227 2.42 7.34 5.19
C ALA A 227 2.28 7.00 3.70
N HIS A 228 3.29 7.30 2.89
CA HIS A 228 3.30 6.93 1.46
C HIS A 228 3.27 5.42 1.23
N HIS A 229 3.97 4.64 2.07
CA HIS A 229 3.93 3.18 2.01
C HIS A 229 2.55 2.61 2.37
N ILE A 230 1.86 3.15 3.38
CA ILE A 230 0.49 2.72 3.70
C ILE A 230 -0.49 3.15 2.59
N GLY A 231 -0.28 4.32 1.97
CA GLY A 231 -1.12 4.79 0.87
C GLY A 231 -1.23 3.80 -0.29
N ILE A 232 -0.19 2.99 -0.53
CA ILE A 232 -0.16 1.99 -1.61
C ILE A 232 -0.59 0.59 -1.16
N THR A 233 -0.38 0.21 0.11
CA THR A 233 -0.91 -1.05 0.66
C THR A 233 -2.39 -0.91 1.03
N GLY A 234 -2.86 0.33 1.11
CA GLY A 234 -4.24 0.75 1.30
C GLY A 234 -4.57 1.07 2.75
N PHE A 235 -5.27 2.19 2.94
CA PHE A 235 -5.92 2.54 4.20
C PHE A 235 -7.18 1.68 4.37
N ARG A 236 -7.15 0.73 5.30
CA ARG A 236 -8.23 -0.26 5.48
C ARG A 236 -9.29 0.25 6.44
N PHE A 237 -10.55 0.25 6.01
CA PHE A 237 -11.69 0.54 6.88
C PHE A 237 -12.05 -0.68 7.73
N ASN A 238 -12.13 -0.53 9.05
CA ASN A 238 -12.78 -1.54 9.89
C ASN A 238 -14.23 -1.09 10.21
N PRO A 239 -15.30 -1.83 9.85
CA PRO A 239 -15.37 -3.23 9.41
C PRO A 239 -15.80 -3.41 7.94
N GLY A 240 -15.24 -2.64 6.99
CA GLY A 240 -15.67 -2.64 5.59
C GLY A 240 -14.59 -3.08 4.61
N PRO A 241 -14.94 -3.58 3.41
CA PRO A 241 -13.97 -3.91 2.36
C PRO A 241 -13.42 -2.68 1.63
N THR A 242 -13.93 -1.49 1.93
CA THR A 242 -13.48 -0.24 1.33
C THR A 242 -12.02 0.01 1.68
N MET A 243 -11.25 0.52 0.72
CA MET A 243 -9.84 0.85 0.87
C MET A 243 -9.63 2.25 0.29
N ILE A 244 -9.01 3.16 1.04
CA ILE A 244 -8.59 4.45 0.50
C ILE A 244 -7.16 4.28 0.00
N SER A 245 -6.90 4.71 -1.22
CA SER A 245 -5.55 4.75 -1.80
C SER A 245 -5.43 6.07 -2.55
N PRO A 246 -5.15 7.17 -1.82
CA PRO A 246 -4.96 8.47 -2.46
C PRO A 246 -3.71 8.40 -3.33
N SER A 247 -3.71 9.12 -4.45
CA SER A 247 -2.50 9.31 -5.23
C SER A 247 -1.43 10.03 -4.39
N ALA A 248 -0.16 9.82 -4.72
CA ALA A 248 0.97 10.34 -3.96
C ALA A 248 0.95 11.86 -3.85
N ASP A 249 0.53 12.58 -4.90
CA ASP A 249 0.38 14.05 -4.89
C ASP A 249 -0.71 14.51 -3.92
N ILE A 250 -1.83 13.79 -3.86
CA ILE A 250 -2.88 14.05 -2.89
C ILE A 250 -2.37 13.80 -1.48
N LEU A 251 -1.69 12.67 -1.27
CA LEU A 251 -1.17 12.30 0.05
C LEU A 251 -0.10 13.28 0.53
N SER A 252 0.78 13.76 -0.35
CA SER A 252 1.75 14.80 -0.02
C SER A 252 1.08 16.12 0.32
N ALA A 253 0.01 16.49 -0.38
CA ALA A 253 -0.78 17.66 -0.02
C ALA A 253 -1.49 17.48 1.34
N LEU A 254 -2.00 16.29 1.65
CA LEU A 254 -2.55 15.94 2.96
C LEU A 254 -1.51 16.03 4.08
N LEU A 255 -0.26 15.66 3.80
CA LEU A 255 0.87 15.74 4.72
C LEU A 255 1.48 17.16 4.81
N CYS A 256 0.83 18.16 4.20
CA CYS A 256 1.32 19.55 4.14
C CYS A 256 2.75 19.65 3.59
N LEU A 257 3.08 18.83 2.59
CA LEU A 257 4.36 18.84 1.90
C LEU A 257 4.36 19.84 0.74
N GLU A 258 5.54 20.37 0.43
CA GLU A 258 5.73 21.27 -0.71
C GLU A 258 5.66 20.50 -2.03
N ALA A 259 5.43 21.21 -3.13
CA ALA A 259 5.48 20.60 -4.45
C ALA A 259 6.86 19.95 -4.68
N THR A 260 6.88 18.73 -5.23
CA THR A 260 8.09 17.91 -5.47
C THR A 260 8.75 17.31 -4.22
N ALA A 261 8.14 17.45 -3.05
CA ALA A 261 8.62 16.81 -1.83
C ALA A 261 8.69 15.28 -1.94
N GLU A 262 7.86 14.67 -2.79
CA GLU A 262 7.88 13.25 -3.11
C GLU A 262 9.26 12.83 -3.64
N GLU A 263 9.80 13.60 -4.59
CA GLU A 263 11.10 13.31 -5.20
C GLU A 263 12.24 13.44 -4.19
N VAL A 264 12.14 14.41 -3.27
CA VAL A 264 13.13 14.62 -2.20
C VAL A 264 13.07 13.44 -1.23
N LEU A 265 11.86 13.04 -0.81
CA LEU A 265 11.63 11.96 0.15
C LEU A 265 12.22 10.62 -0.31
N VAL A 266 12.11 10.28 -1.61
CA VAL A 266 12.65 9.00 -2.12
C VAL A 266 14.00 9.12 -2.81
N SER A 267 14.63 10.30 -2.80
CA SER A 267 15.83 10.58 -3.59
C SER A 267 17.00 9.63 -3.28
N ASP A 268 17.19 9.32 -1.99
CA ASP A 268 18.18 8.38 -1.44
C ASP A 268 17.62 6.97 -1.19
N LEU A 269 16.38 6.70 -1.62
CA LEU A 269 15.72 5.39 -1.57
C LEU A 269 15.53 4.75 -2.96
N ARG A 270 16.15 5.30 -4.01
CA ARG A 270 15.98 4.84 -5.40
C ARG A 270 16.40 3.40 -5.64
N SER A 271 17.15 2.80 -4.71
CA SER A 271 17.50 1.38 -4.74
C SER A 271 16.38 0.45 -4.28
N LEU A 272 15.37 0.99 -3.60
CA LEU A 272 14.24 0.25 -3.01
C LEU A 272 12.89 0.64 -3.63
N VAL A 273 12.74 1.92 -3.99
CA VAL A 273 11.46 2.48 -4.43
C VAL A 273 11.62 3.45 -5.61
N ALA A 274 10.51 3.69 -6.31
CA ALA A 274 10.36 4.73 -7.31
C ALA A 274 8.97 5.33 -7.24
N PHE A 275 8.77 6.55 -7.75
CA PHE A 275 7.43 7.03 -8.09
C PHE A 275 7.17 6.75 -9.57
N GLU A 276 6.01 6.16 -9.85
CA GLU A 276 5.55 5.85 -11.21
C GLU A 276 4.12 6.35 -11.37
N THR A 277 3.74 6.67 -12.61
CA THR A 277 2.36 7.00 -12.94
C THR A 277 1.62 5.71 -13.28
N ASP A 278 0.50 5.45 -12.61
CA ASP A 278 -0.34 4.29 -12.89
C ASP A 278 -1.13 4.44 -14.20
N GLU A 279 -1.90 3.42 -14.57
CA GLU A 279 -2.73 3.43 -15.78
C GLU A 279 -3.81 4.52 -15.78
N ARG A 280 -4.17 5.06 -14.60
CA ARG A 280 -5.15 6.14 -14.44
C ARG A 280 -4.52 7.53 -14.51
N GLY A 281 -3.20 7.62 -14.55
CA GLY A 281 -2.49 8.89 -14.54
C GLY A 281 -2.14 9.39 -13.14
N ASP A 282 -2.36 8.57 -12.11
CA ASP A 282 -2.09 8.93 -10.72
C ASP A 282 -0.63 8.60 -10.36
N LEU A 283 0.03 9.50 -9.62
CA LEU A 283 1.38 9.26 -9.12
C LEU A 283 1.31 8.27 -7.95
N CYS A 284 2.08 7.18 -7.99
CA CYS A 284 2.07 6.15 -6.96
C CYS A 284 3.49 5.77 -6.55
N LEU A 285 3.69 5.48 -5.25
CA LEU A 285 4.93 4.90 -4.77
C LEU A 285 4.99 3.43 -5.19
N ARG A 286 6.05 3.03 -5.87
CA ARG A 286 6.33 1.64 -6.22
C ARG A 286 7.48 1.13 -5.38
N LEU A 287 7.27 0.01 -4.70
CA LEU A 287 8.35 -0.78 -4.11
C LEU A 287 8.84 -1.79 -5.14
N TYR A 288 10.15 -1.97 -5.26
CA TYR A 288 10.70 -2.96 -6.19
C TYR A 288 10.46 -4.40 -5.73
N HIS A 289 10.26 -4.62 -4.43
CA HIS A 289 10.04 -5.95 -3.91
C HIS A 289 9.22 -5.95 -2.63
N LYS A 290 8.41 -7.00 -2.46
CA LYS A 290 7.51 -7.17 -1.32
C LYS A 290 8.25 -7.27 0.02
N SER A 291 9.41 -7.94 0.06
CA SER A 291 10.19 -8.11 1.30
C SER A 291 10.55 -6.81 2.01
N PHE A 292 10.62 -5.68 1.28
CA PHE A 292 10.81 -4.37 1.88
C PHE A 292 9.52 -3.84 2.54
N SER A 293 8.36 -4.07 1.92
CA SER A 293 7.06 -3.84 2.55
C SER A 293 6.93 -4.65 3.83
N ASP A 294 7.26 -5.96 3.78
CA ASP A 294 7.18 -6.84 4.95
C ASP A 294 8.11 -6.39 6.08
N PHE A 295 9.30 -5.86 5.73
CA PHE A 295 10.22 -5.25 6.68
C PHE A 295 9.59 -4.04 7.39
N LEU A 296 8.93 -3.14 6.65
CA LEU A 296 8.28 -1.93 7.19
C LEU A 296 7.02 -2.24 8.02
N GLU A 297 6.32 -3.34 7.71
CA GLU A 297 5.11 -3.78 8.43
C GLU A 297 5.43 -4.50 9.75
N GLU A 298 6.65 -5.03 9.93
CA GLU A 298 6.99 -5.86 11.09
C GLU A 298 7.95 -5.16 12.05
N GLU A 299 7.46 -4.80 13.25
CA GLU A 299 8.24 -4.15 14.31
C GLU A 299 9.49 -4.94 14.70
N SER A 300 9.40 -6.28 14.71
CA SER A 300 10.52 -7.16 15.06
C SER A 300 11.70 -7.03 14.08
N ARG A 301 11.42 -6.68 12.82
CA ARG A 301 12.38 -6.53 11.73
C ARG A 301 12.88 -5.09 11.63
N ALA A 302 11.98 -4.12 11.56
CA ALA A 302 12.32 -2.70 11.43
C ALA A 302 12.88 -2.06 12.71
N LYS A 303 12.54 -2.60 13.89
CA LYS A 303 13.04 -2.12 15.21
C LYS A 303 12.82 -0.62 15.36
N ASP A 304 13.88 0.15 15.59
CA ASP A 304 13.83 1.61 15.78
C ASP A 304 13.34 2.37 14.53
N LEU A 305 13.30 1.73 13.36
CA LEU A 305 12.73 2.30 12.13
C LEU A 305 11.23 2.05 11.99
N PHE A 306 10.64 1.25 12.88
CA PHE A 306 9.23 0.90 12.80
C PHE A 306 8.35 2.10 13.13
N VAL A 307 7.36 2.34 12.26
CA VAL A 307 6.31 3.33 12.48
C VAL A 307 4.97 2.61 12.40
N SER A 308 4.23 2.62 13.51
CA SER A 308 2.92 1.98 13.60
C SER A 308 1.90 2.69 12.71
N GLN A 309 0.93 1.93 12.19
CA GLN A 309 -0.18 2.49 11.41
C GLN A 309 -0.96 3.53 12.21
N SER A 310 -1.21 3.29 13.51
CA SER A 310 -1.89 4.24 14.40
C SER A 310 -1.17 5.59 14.50
N ARG A 311 0.17 5.59 14.49
CA ARG A 311 0.96 6.82 14.52
C ARG A 311 0.84 7.60 13.21
N VAL A 312 0.81 6.90 12.08
CA VAL A 312 0.56 7.50 10.76
C VAL A 312 -0.85 8.10 10.69
N TYR A 313 -1.87 7.36 11.14
CA TYR A 313 -3.25 7.85 11.14
C TYR A 313 -3.41 9.08 12.03
N ALA A 314 -2.77 9.10 13.20
CA ALA A 314 -2.81 10.26 14.08
C ALA A 314 -2.17 11.49 13.41
N HIS A 315 -1.05 11.28 12.70
CA HIS A 315 -0.41 12.35 11.95
C HIS A 315 -1.28 12.84 10.78
N LEU A 316 -1.88 11.95 10.01
CA LEU A 316 -2.78 12.31 8.92
C LEU A 316 -4.03 13.05 9.41
N ALA A 317 -4.64 12.60 10.51
CA ALA A 317 -5.76 13.31 11.13
C ALA A 317 -5.36 14.72 11.57
N LYS A 318 -4.17 14.88 12.18
CA LYS A 318 -3.62 16.19 12.54
C LYS A 318 -3.49 17.10 11.33
N CYS A 319 -2.88 16.62 10.25
CA CYS A 319 -2.71 17.43 9.04
C CYS A 319 -4.05 17.74 8.35
N CYS A 320 -5.01 16.80 8.34
CA CYS A 320 -6.37 17.06 7.86
C CYS A 320 -7.06 18.18 8.64
N MET A 321 -6.97 18.14 9.98
CA MET A 321 -7.49 19.19 10.86
C MET A 321 -6.83 20.54 10.59
N GLN A 322 -5.50 20.57 10.41
CA GLN A 322 -4.77 21.78 10.04
C GLN A 322 -5.26 22.37 8.71
N LEU A 323 -5.41 21.54 7.66
CA LEU A 323 -5.92 21.98 6.36
C LEU A 323 -7.33 22.58 6.44
N ILE A 324 -8.19 22.05 7.32
CA ILE A 324 -9.54 22.58 7.55
C ILE A 324 -9.48 23.91 8.33
N VAL A 325 -8.64 24.00 9.37
CA VAL A 325 -8.49 25.22 10.18
C VAL A 325 -7.88 26.36 9.38
N GLU A 326 -6.83 26.07 8.60
CA GLU A 326 -6.10 27.06 7.77
C GLU A 326 -6.81 27.37 6.44
N CYS A 327 -7.99 26.78 6.20
CA CYS A 327 -8.77 27.04 5.00
C CYS A 327 -9.07 28.56 4.89
N PRO A 328 -8.61 29.25 3.83
CA PRO A 328 -8.67 30.71 3.74
C PRO A 328 -10.06 31.23 3.32
N LEU A 329 -11.10 30.39 3.40
CA LEU A 329 -12.45 30.79 3.04
C LEU A 329 -13.07 31.64 4.15
N GLU A 330 -13.59 32.81 3.78
CA GLU A 330 -14.44 33.59 4.65
C GLU A 330 -15.81 32.92 4.77
N PHE A 331 -16.15 32.55 5.99
CA PHE A 331 -17.35 31.79 6.31
C PHE A 331 -18.54 32.68 6.71
N ASP A 332 -18.40 33.99 6.57
CA ASP A 332 -19.42 35.00 6.92
C ASP A 332 -20.43 35.26 5.78
N SER A 333 -20.11 34.81 4.56
CA SER A 333 -20.98 34.82 3.39
C SER A 333 -21.36 33.39 2.99
N PRO A 334 -22.54 33.15 2.38
CA PRO A 334 -22.91 31.83 1.87
C PRO A 334 -21.86 31.32 0.87
N LEU A 335 -21.31 30.13 1.12
CA LEU A 335 -20.42 29.45 0.18
C LEU A 335 -21.19 29.05 -1.08
N SER A 336 -20.50 28.92 -2.21
CA SER A 336 -21.10 28.34 -3.42
C SER A 336 -21.69 26.96 -3.10
N THR A 337 -22.84 26.65 -3.69
CA THR A 337 -23.50 25.35 -3.55
C THR A 337 -22.75 24.22 -4.24
N LYS A 338 -21.75 24.52 -5.08
CA LYS A 338 -20.93 23.51 -5.76
C LYS A 338 -19.49 23.59 -5.30
N TRP A 339 -18.95 22.46 -4.84
CA TRP A 339 -17.53 22.33 -4.48
C TRP A 339 -16.57 22.86 -5.55
N LYS A 340 -16.87 22.61 -6.83
CA LYS A 340 -16.03 23.01 -7.96
C LYS A 340 -15.97 24.53 -8.20
N GLU A 341 -16.82 25.31 -7.55
CA GLU A 341 -16.90 26.76 -7.71
C GLU A 341 -16.28 27.51 -6.51
N LEU A 342 -15.77 26.81 -5.50
CA LEU A 342 -15.08 27.43 -4.37
C LEU A 342 -13.84 28.20 -4.84
N PRO A 343 -13.56 29.41 -4.30
CA PRO A 343 -12.45 30.28 -4.72
C PRO A 343 -11.08 29.81 -4.18
N LEU A 344 -10.82 28.50 -4.27
CA LEU A 344 -9.56 27.86 -3.92
C LEU A 344 -8.87 27.33 -5.18
N PRO A 345 -7.52 27.38 -5.26
CA PRO A 345 -6.78 26.70 -6.31
C PRO A 345 -7.15 25.22 -6.37
N ARG A 346 -7.20 24.64 -7.58
CA ARG A 346 -7.55 23.23 -7.79
C ARG A 346 -6.81 22.23 -6.88
N PRO A 347 -5.47 22.28 -6.71
CA PRO A 347 -4.77 21.31 -5.86
C PRO A 347 -5.19 21.43 -4.39
N HIS A 348 -5.25 22.64 -3.83
CA HIS A 348 -5.71 22.90 -2.47
C HIS A 348 -7.15 22.41 -2.25
N ARG A 349 -8.02 22.62 -3.24
CA ARG A 349 -9.42 22.17 -3.19
C ARG A 349 -9.57 20.65 -3.24
N ARG A 350 -8.64 19.95 -3.92
CA ARG A 350 -8.60 18.49 -3.94
C ARG A 350 -8.12 17.97 -2.60
N ALA A 351 -7.00 18.47 -2.08
CA ALA A 351 -6.48 18.11 -0.76
C ALA A 351 -7.50 18.36 0.36
N LEU A 352 -8.17 19.52 0.36
CA LEU A 352 -9.21 19.84 1.35
C LEU A 352 -10.42 18.90 1.28
N ARG A 353 -10.80 18.46 0.07
CA ARG A 353 -11.88 17.47 -0.10
C ARG A 353 -11.49 16.17 0.58
N GLU A 354 -10.32 15.63 0.23
CA GLU A 354 -9.81 14.36 0.75
C GLU A 354 -9.63 14.45 2.27
N ALA A 355 -9.11 15.57 2.78
CA ALA A 355 -8.99 15.82 4.21
C ALA A 355 -10.34 15.71 4.94
N ILE A 356 -11.41 16.27 4.36
CA ILE A 356 -12.76 16.19 4.97
C ILE A 356 -13.32 14.77 4.87
N GLU A 357 -13.15 14.11 3.72
CA GLU A 357 -13.69 12.77 3.46
C GLU A 357 -13.01 11.71 4.36
N ASP A 358 -11.70 11.84 4.59
CA ASP A 358 -10.89 10.85 5.31
C ASP A 358 -10.73 11.14 6.82
N LEU A 359 -10.92 12.38 7.26
CA LEU A 359 -10.68 12.79 8.66
C LEU A 359 -11.35 11.85 9.70
N PRO A 360 -12.65 11.49 9.60
CA PRO A 360 -13.25 10.60 10.59
C PRO A 360 -12.61 9.23 10.68
N PHE A 361 -12.11 8.72 9.56
CA PHE A 361 -11.42 7.44 9.54
C PHE A 361 -10.10 7.54 10.30
N PHE A 362 -9.28 8.54 9.98
CA PHE A 362 -8.02 8.74 10.67
C PHE A 362 -8.22 9.01 12.17
N LEU A 363 -9.24 9.79 12.55
CA LEU A 363 -9.58 10.02 13.97
C LEU A 363 -9.96 8.71 14.69
N LEU A 364 -10.79 7.86 14.07
CA LEU A 364 -11.27 6.64 14.71
C LEU A 364 -10.13 5.65 15.04
N GLU A 365 -9.13 5.58 14.16
CA GLU A 365 -7.98 4.69 14.25
C GLU A 365 -6.79 5.30 15.01
N SER A 366 -6.98 6.50 15.61
CA SER A 366 -5.95 7.24 16.33
C SER A 366 -6.25 7.32 17.83
N PRO A 367 -5.62 6.49 18.68
CA PRO A 367 -5.91 6.45 20.12
C PRO A 367 -5.30 7.61 20.94
N THR A 368 -4.45 8.45 20.34
CA THR A 368 -3.60 9.42 21.06
C THR A 368 -3.76 10.88 20.61
N ILE A 369 -4.86 11.23 19.92
CA ILE A 369 -4.98 12.54 19.23
C ILE A 369 -5.75 13.62 20.02
N ASP A 370 -5.84 13.47 21.34
CA ASP A 370 -6.71 14.30 22.18
C ASP A 370 -6.37 15.81 22.10
N HIS A 371 -5.07 16.15 22.17
CA HIS A 371 -4.61 17.55 22.16
C HIS A 371 -4.84 18.25 20.82
N GLU A 372 -4.61 17.56 19.71
CA GLU A 372 -4.90 18.11 18.39
C GLU A 372 -6.39 18.33 18.17
N VAL A 373 -7.24 17.46 18.72
CA VAL A 373 -8.71 17.61 18.65
C VAL A 373 -9.19 18.77 19.51
N ASP A 374 -8.57 19.00 20.67
CA ASP A 374 -8.84 20.20 21.46
C ASP A 374 -8.53 21.47 20.69
N TYR A 375 -7.33 21.54 20.11
CA TYR A 375 -6.93 22.68 19.30
C TYR A 375 -7.89 22.89 18.12
N PHE A 376 -8.22 21.82 17.40
CA PHE A 376 -9.20 21.88 16.30
C PHE A 376 -10.57 22.39 16.76
N THR A 377 -10.99 22.01 17.97
CA THR A 377 -12.25 22.46 18.56
C THR A 377 -12.20 23.93 18.94
N GLN A 378 -11.09 24.41 19.50
CA GLN A 378 -10.88 25.81 19.90
C GLN A 378 -10.77 26.76 18.70
N GLU A 379 -10.24 26.29 17.57
CA GLU A 379 -10.06 27.09 16.33
C GLU A 379 -11.28 27.03 15.38
N ASP A 380 -12.48 26.79 15.94
CA ASP A 380 -13.74 26.67 15.21
C ASP A 380 -13.72 25.61 14.09
N GLY A 381 -12.85 24.60 14.18
CA GLY A 381 -12.65 23.59 13.14
C GLY A 381 -13.93 22.84 12.78
N TRP A 382 -14.74 22.46 13.77
CA TRP A 382 -16.03 21.81 13.55
C TRP A 382 -17.06 22.72 12.86
N LEU A 383 -17.04 24.02 13.17
CA LEU A 383 -17.90 25.00 12.51
C LEU A 383 -17.49 25.22 11.05
N LYS A 384 -16.18 25.26 10.77
CA LYS A 384 -15.66 25.31 9.40
C LYS A 384 -16.08 24.07 8.62
N LEU A 385 -15.94 22.89 9.24
CA LEU A 385 -16.38 21.61 8.67
C LEU A 385 -17.88 21.63 8.34
N ASP A 386 -18.72 22.08 9.28
CA ASP A 386 -20.17 22.23 9.09
C ASP A 386 -20.54 23.09 7.87
N LYS A 387 -19.79 24.16 7.61
CA LYS A 387 -19.99 25.03 6.45
C LYS A 387 -19.47 24.41 5.14
N LEU A 388 -18.45 23.54 5.20
CA LEU A 388 -17.85 22.87 4.04
C LEU A 388 -18.61 21.61 3.58
N LEU A 389 -19.36 20.95 4.47
CA LEU A 389 -20.10 19.72 4.14
C LEU A 389 -21.21 19.89 3.07
N PRO A 390 -22.05 20.94 3.09
CA PRO A 390 -23.11 21.13 2.09
C PRO A 390 -22.66 21.15 0.62
N PRO A 391 -21.62 21.91 0.21
CA PRO A 391 -21.15 21.88 -1.18
C PRO A 391 -20.42 20.59 -1.55
N LEU A 392 -19.93 19.83 -0.56
CA LEU A 392 -19.22 18.57 -0.76
C LEU A 392 -20.18 17.41 -1.04
N TYR A 393 -21.28 17.37 -0.29
CA TYR A 393 -22.35 16.37 -0.39
C TYR A 393 -23.67 17.02 -0.83
N PRO A 394 -23.77 17.48 -2.09
CA PRO A 394 -25.03 17.95 -2.62
C PRO A 394 -26.04 16.81 -2.65
N VAL A 395 -27.28 17.14 -2.32
CA VAL A 395 -28.39 16.23 -2.13
C VAL A 395 -28.47 15.16 -3.24
N GLY A 396 -28.38 13.88 -2.86
CA GLY A 396 -28.62 12.73 -3.76
C GLY A 396 -27.42 11.84 -4.07
N LEU A 397 -26.17 12.24 -3.82
CA LEU A 397 -25.00 11.37 -4.04
C LEU A 397 -24.45 10.79 -2.71
N LEU A 398 -24.43 9.45 -2.65
CA LEU A 398 -23.68 8.59 -1.71
C LEU A 398 -24.13 8.60 -0.24
N HIS A 399 -25.40 8.24 -0.01
CA HIS A 399 -25.96 7.95 1.32
C HIS A 399 -25.07 7.02 2.17
N MET A 400 -24.49 5.98 1.56
CA MET A 400 -23.66 5.00 2.27
C MET A 400 -22.35 5.59 2.79
N ILE A 401 -21.66 6.43 2.00
CA ILE A 401 -20.42 7.09 2.42
C ILE A 401 -20.71 8.02 3.60
N TRP A 402 -21.80 8.79 3.54
CA TRP A 402 -22.22 9.65 4.63
C TRP A 402 -22.54 8.88 5.92
N ILE A 403 -23.22 7.72 5.82
CA ILE A 403 -23.48 6.87 7.01
C ILE A 403 -22.17 6.40 7.63
N GLY A 404 -21.22 5.94 6.82
CA GLY A 404 -19.90 5.50 7.29
C GLY A 404 -19.14 6.65 7.97
N TRP A 405 -19.12 7.81 7.32
CA TRP A 405 -18.46 9.03 7.79
C TRP A 405 -18.99 9.47 9.16
N ILE A 406 -20.31 9.62 9.31
CA ILE A 406 -20.96 9.95 10.58
C ILE A 406 -20.77 8.84 11.62
N GLY A 407 -20.86 7.58 11.20
CA GLY A 407 -20.65 6.43 12.07
C GLY A 407 -19.25 6.40 12.69
N ASN A 408 -18.23 6.77 11.93
CA ASN A 408 -16.85 6.85 12.40
C ASN A 408 -16.68 7.97 13.44
N LEU A 409 -17.21 9.18 13.18
CA LEU A 409 -17.18 10.26 14.17
C LEU A 409 -17.93 9.93 15.44
N ARG A 410 -19.09 9.27 15.34
CA ARG A 410 -19.85 8.86 16.54
C ARG A 410 -19.07 7.87 17.40
N ARG A 411 -18.42 6.89 16.77
CA ARG A 411 -17.56 5.92 17.48
C ARG A 411 -16.34 6.61 18.08
N PHE A 412 -15.71 7.53 17.35
CA PHE A 412 -14.59 8.32 17.84
C PHE A 412 -14.99 9.16 19.05
N SER A 413 -16.08 9.93 18.97
CA SER A 413 -16.63 10.69 20.11
C SER A 413 -16.90 9.80 21.33
N GLY A 414 -17.44 8.59 21.11
CA GLY A 414 -17.64 7.61 22.17
C GLY A 414 -16.35 7.17 22.86
N LYS A 415 -15.24 7.00 22.12
CA LYS A 415 -13.91 6.73 22.69
C LYS A 415 -13.37 7.95 23.43
N LEU A 416 -13.44 9.11 22.78
CA LEU A 416 -12.92 10.38 23.30
C LEU A 416 -13.60 10.79 24.61
N LYS A 417 -14.87 10.42 24.82
CA LYS A 417 -15.61 10.74 26.05
C LYS A 417 -14.91 10.34 27.34
N PHE A 418 -14.06 9.31 27.31
CA PHE A 418 -13.30 8.85 28.47
C PHE A 418 -11.99 9.62 28.70
N GLN A 419 -11.42 10.21 27.64
CA GLN A 419 -10.16 10.95 27.66
C GLN A 419 -10.39 12.46 27.76
N ASN A 420 -11.34 12.96 26.99
CA ASN A 420 -11.70 14.36 26.85
C ASN A 420 -13.22 14.55 26.66
N PRO A 421 -13.97 14.67 27.76
CA PRO A 421 -15.43 14.74 27.71
C PRO A 421 -15.96 16.04 27.09
N GLU A 422 -15.21 17.13 27.14
CA GLU A 422 -15.62 18.44 26.60
C GLU A 422 -15.59 18.43 25.07
N ALA A 423 -14.45 18.05 24.48
CA ALA A 423 -14.34 17.90 23.03
C ALA A 423 -15.33 16.84 22.50
N ALA A 424 -15.52 15.73 23.22
CA ALA A 424 -16.50 14.71 22.84
C ALA A 424 -17.95 15.23 22.84
N ALA A 425 -18.30 16.15 23.75
CA ALA A 425 -19.62 16.77 23.77
C ALA A 425 -19.85 17.64 22.53
N VAL A 426 -18.87 18.48 22.16
CA VAL A 426 -18.93 19.31 20.96
C VAL A 426 -19.09 18.46 19.70
N ILE A 427 -18.26 17.41 19.54
CA ILE A 427 -18.35 16.51 18.39
C ILE A 427 -19.73 15.84 18.32
N SER A 428 -20.25 15.40 19.47
CA SER A 428 -21.57 14.75 19.54
C SER A 428 -22.71 15.68 19.12
N GLU A 429 -22.62 16.97 19.45
CA GLU A 429 -23.59 17.99 19.04
C GLU A 429 -23.60 18.17 17.51
N PHE A 430 -22.43 18.32 16.90
CA PHE A 430 -22.30 18.41 15.44
C PHE A 430 -22.78 17.13 14.73
N VAL A 431 -22.41 15.96 15.25
CA VAL A 431 -22.87 14.67 14.72
C VAL A 431 -24.39 14.58 14.74
N HIS A 432 -25.03 14.94 15.85
CA HIS A 432 -26.49 14.96 15.95
C HIS A 432 -27.11 15.97 14.97
N LYS A 433 -26.56 17.18 14.87
CA LYS A 433 -27.02 18.21 13.93
C LYS A 433 -27.00 17.69 12.49
N TRP A 434 -25.89 17.11 12.06
CA TRP A 434 -25.71 16.59 10.70
C TRP A 434 -26.64 15.42 10.36
N GLU A 435 -26.97 14.59 11.35
CA GLU A 435 -27.98 13.53 11.19
C GLU A 435 -29.39 14.10 10.99
N CYS A 436 -29.77 15.10 11.77
CA CYS A 436 -31.04 15.81 11.63
C CYS A 436 -31.14 16.51 10.26
N ASP A 437 -30.10 17.24 9.85
CA ASP A 437 -30.06 17.97 8.57
C ASP A 437 -30.19 17.02 7.38
N ASN A 438 -29.51 15.87 7.42
CA ASN A 438 -29.61 14.86 6.38
C ASN A 438 -31.01 14.22 6.31
N THR A 439 -31.63 13.96 7.47
CA THR A 439 -32.99 13.42 7.55
C THR A 439 -34.00 14.42 6.97
N ALA A 440 -33.93 15.68 7.39
CA ALA A 440 -34.79 16.76 6.89
C ALA A 440 -34.65 16.97 5.37
N ARG A 441 -33.41 16.93 4.84
CA ARG A 441 -33.15 17.03 3.39
C ARG A 441 -33.75 15.86 2.60
N ARG A 442 -33.74 14.64 3.14
CA ARG A 442 -34.39 13.49 2.50
C ARG A 442 -35.91 13.59 2.50
N ASP A 443 -36.48 14.06 3.60
CA ASP A 443 -37.93 14.24 3.70
C ASP A 443 -38.41 15.33 2.73
N GLN A 444 -37.59 16.35 2.45
CA GLN A 444 -37.87 17.34 1.41
C GLN A 444 -37.84 16.76 -0.01
N LEU A 445 -36.92 15.83 -0.32
CA LEU A 445 -36.86 15.15 -1.62
C LEU A 445 -37.98 14.12 -1.84
N ARG A 446 -38.53 13.56 -0.76
CA ARG A 446 -39.62 12.57 -0.80
C ARG A 446 -41.01 13.20 -0.87
N ARG A 447 -41.12 14.52 -0.77
CA ARG A 447 -42.38 15.24 -1.00
C ARG A 447 -42.61 15.34 -2.52
N PRO A 448 -43.79 14.90 -3.01
CA PRO A 448 -44.09 14.81 -4.44
C PRO A 448 -44.13 16.18 -5.13
#